data_AF-A0A6G0XRD3-F1
#
_entry.id   AF-A0A6G0XRD3-F1
#
_cell.length_a   1.000
_cell.length_b   1.000
_cell.length_c   1.000
_cell.angle_alpha   90.00
_cell.angle_beta   90.00
_cell.angle_gamma   90.00
#
_symmetry.space_group_name_H-M   'P 1'
#
loop_
_entity.id
_entity.type
_entity.pdbx_description
1 polymer ?
#
loop_
_entity_poly.entity_id
_entity_poly.type
_entity_poly.pdbx_seq_one_letter_code
_entity_poly.pdbx_strand_id
1 'polypeptide(L)'
;MIRYVAPRSLGMDSGWSALIEKEQKHEMKNEMASSRRDAGALASWTKKEKDGLDNLKALFIHNVRPKNSTCGDYVEYLCVIENSRSGVTWEIHRRYSLFHYFRETMDELFETPHCHYCKEARKKMKELVFPAKKIFNTDEIILQRVVEFHAYIQGILKILSNSFYRHCKLVSVQAHIVMKRFLTSDMRRHDVLGSKEQTIYSVPLLLRELQLKDHAKRSPKLTLEPIVEQPAFSLTKAC
;
A
#
# COMPACT_ATOMS: atom_id res chain seq x y z
N MET A 1 13.62 -31.93 61.52
CA MET A 1 12.50 -30.97 61.60
C MET A 1 13.05 -29.58 61.34
N ILE A 2 13.01 -29.11 60.10
CA ILE A 2 13.66 -27.86 59.67
C ILE A 2 12.58 -26.76 59.63
N ARG A 3 12.75 -25.71 60.43
CA ARG A 3 11.86 -24.53 60.46
C ARG A 3 12.25 -23.57 59.34
N TYR A 4 11.34 -23.33 58.41
CA TYR A 4 11.46 -22.26 57.42
C TYR A 4 11.26 -20.91 58.12
N VAL A 5 12.23 -20.00 57.96
CA VAL A 5 12.11 -18.59 58.38
C VAL A 5 11.98 -17.76 57.10
N ALA A 6 10.85 -17.07 56.93
CA ALA A 6 10.62 -16.19 55.78
C ALA A 6 11.52 -14.94 55.85
N PRO A 7 11.99 -14.40 54.71
CA PRO A 7 12.75 -13.15 54.70
C PRO A 7 11.84 -11.97 55.04
N ARG A 8 12.33 -11.08 55.89
CA ARG A 8 11.72 -9.77 56.16
C ARG A 8 11.84 -8.91 54.91
N SER A 9 10.71 -8.45 54.37
CA SER A 9 10.68 -7.43 53.32
C SER A 9 11.17 -6.10 53.89
N LEU A 10 12.35 -5.67 53.44
CA LEU A 10 12.82 -4.30 53.59
C LEU A 10 11.92 -3.40 52.73
N GLY A 11 11.26 -2.44 53.36
CA GLY A 11 10.53 -1.38 52.67
C GLY A 11 11.51 -0.49 51.92
N MET A 12 11.48 -0.58 50.59
CA MET A 12 12.15 0.33 49.68
C MET A 12 11.16 0.74 48.59
N ASP A 13 10.93 2.05 48.53
CA ASP A 13 10.74 2.86 47.31
C ASP A 13 9.37 2.84 46.59
N SER A 14 8.37 3.48 47.22
CA SER A 14 7.06 3.80 46.60
C SER A 14 7.10 4.84 45.47
N GLY A 15 8.26 5.45 45.19
CA GLY A 15 8.41 6.47 44.14
C GLY A 15 8.72 5.91 42.75
N TRP A 16 9.53 4.85 42.65
CA TRP A 16 9.97 4.29 41.37
C TRP A 16 8.91 3.39 40.73
N SER A 17 8.16 2.63 41.53
CA SER A 17 7.04 1.81 41.02
C SER A 17 5.94 2.66 40.37
N ALA A 18 5.65 3.85 40.91
CA ALA A 18 4.65 4.76 40.35
C ALA A 18 5.11 5.41 39.02
N LEU A 19 6.41 5.52 38.81
CA LEU A 19 7.01 6.04 37.57
C LEU A 19 6.96 4.97 36.47
N ILE A 20 7.31 3.73 36.80
CA ILE A 20 7.24 2.57 35.89
C ILE A 20 5.78 2.30 35.47
N GLU A 21 4.82 2.36 36.40
CA GLU A 21 3.39 2.20 36.05
C GLU A 21 2.88 3.33 35.14
N LYS A 22 3.39 4.56 35.30
CA LYS A 22 3.02 5.69 34.42
C LYS A 22 3.57 5.53 33.01
N GLU A 23 4.81 5.07 32.86
CA GLU A 23 5.42 4.81 31.56
C GLU A 23 4.72 3.65 30.84
N GLN A 24 4.48 2.53 31.51
CA GLN A 24 3.75 1.39 30.94
C GLN A 24 2.32 1.76 30.50
N LYS A 25 1.63 2.61 31.29
CA LYS A 25 0.29 3.09 30.95
C LYS A 25 0.29 4.08 29.78
N HIS A 26 1.40 4.80 29.58
CA HIS A 26 1.59 5.68 28.42
C HIS A 26 1.89 4.89 27.16
N GLU A 27 2.72 3.84 27.25
CA GLU A 27 3.00 2.90 26.17
C GLU A 27 1.74 2.16 25.72
N MET A 28 0.96 1.58 26.64
CA MET A 28 -0.33 0.94 26.32
C MET A 28 -1.32 1.90 25.64
N LYS A 29 -1.35 3.17 26.05
CA LYS A 29 -2.21 4.19 25.40
C LYS A 29 -1.74 4.53 23.99
N ASN A 30 -0.44 4.61 23.77
CA ASN A 30 0.14 4.83 22.45
C ASN A 30 -0.09 3.63 21.51
N GLU A 31 0.00 2.41 22.01
CA GLU A 31 -0.34 1.19 21.27
C GLU A 31 -1.83 1.16 20.91
N MET A 32 -2.73 1.46 21.86
CA MET A 32 -4.17 1.58 21.59
C MET A 32 -4.50 2.69 20.59
N ALA A 33 -3.80 3.82 20.62
CA ALA A 33 -3.99 4.93 19.70
C ALA A 33 -3.42 4.64 18.30
N SER A 34 -2.33 3.86 18.20
CA SER A 34 -1.84 3.32 16.93
C SER A 34 -2.86 2.36 16.32
N SER A 35 -3.31 1.39 17.12
CA SER A 35 -4.25 0.35 16.69
C SER A 35 -5.60 0.93 16.24
N ARG A 36 -6.08 2.02 16.88
CA ARG A 36 -7.29 2.75 16.44
C ARG A 36 -7.10 3.53 15.13
N ARG A 37 -5.91 4.06 14.85
CA ARG A 37 -5.61 4.73 13.57
C ARG A 37 -5.54 3.73 12.42
N ASP A 38 -4.97 2.56 12.67
CA ASP A 38 -4.91 1.47 11.70
C ASP A 38 -6.31 0.90 11.40
N ALA A 39 -7.16 0.79 12.43
CA ALA A 39 -8.56 0.38 12.28
C ALA A 39 -9.42 1.40 11.50
N GLY A 40 -9.20 2.70 11.72
CA GLY A 40 -9.92 3.78 11.02
C GLY A 40 -9.60 3.86 9.52
N ALA A 41 -8.34 3.65 9.15
CA ALA A 41 -7.91 3.60 7.74
C ALA A 41 -8.47 2.37 7.00
N LEU A 42 -8.65 1.24 7.70
CA LEU A 42 -9.25 0.02 7.14
C LEU A 42 -10.78 0.12 7.01
N ALA A 43 -11.45 0.87 7.90
CA ALA A 43 -12.91 0.91 8.01
C ALA A 43 -13.61 1.81 6.96
N SER A 44 -12.89 2.69 6.27
CA SER A 44 -13.46 3.59 5.24
C SER A 44 -13.62 2.94 3.85
N TRP A 45 -13.55 1.61 3.74
CA TRP A 45 -13.80 0.91 2.49
C TRP A 45 -15.29 0.66 2.30
N THR A 46 -15.90 1.31 1.30
CA THR A 46 -17.25 0.94 0.90
C THR A 46 -17.21 -0.45 0.23
N LYS A 47 -18.25 -1.26 0.43
CA LYS A 47 -18.34 -2.64 -0.06
C LYS A 47 -18.00 -2.76 -1.56
N LYS A 48 -18.38 -1.75 -2.36
CA LYS A 48 -18.11 -1.60 -3.79
C LYS A 48 -16.62 -1.49 -4.16
N GLU A 49 -15.80 -0.94 -3.28
CA GLU A 49 -14.35 -0.78 -3.49
C GLU A 49 -13.57 -2.06 -3.17
N LYS A 50 -14.07 -2.84 -2.19
CA LYS A 50 -13.50 -4.13 -1.83
C LYS A 50 -13.67 -5.14 -3.00
N ASP A 51 -14.83 -5.11 -3.66
CA ASP A 51 -15.09 -5.89 -4.88
C ASP A 51 -14.22 -5.43 -6.07
N GLY A 52 -13.81 -4.16 -6.09
CA GLY A 52 -12.93 -3.61 -7.12
C GLY A 52 -11.53 -4.22 -7.13
N LEU A 53 -11.03 -4.64 -5.95
CA LEU A 53 -9.71 -5.25 -5.80
C LEU A 53 -9.70 -6.73 -6.25
N ASP A 54 -10.85 -7.32 -6.59
CA ASP A 54 -10.92 -8.72 -6.98
C ASP A 54 -10.25 -9.04 -8.31
N ASN A 55 -10.01 -8.02 -9.12
CA ASN A 55 -9.35 -8.18 -10.40
C ASN A 55 -7.94 -7.59 -10.40
N LEU A 56 -6.93 -8.43 -10.21
CA LEU A 56 -5.52 -8.03 -10.31
C LEU A 56 -5.16 -7.41 -11.67
N LYS A 57 -5.90 -7.72 -12.76
CA LYS A 57 -5.67 -7.11 -14.09
C LYS A 57 -5.99 -5.61 -14.10
N ALA A 58 -6.78 -5.12 -13.15
CA ALA A 58 -7.11 -3.71 -13.02
C ALA A 58 -6.10 -2.92 -12.19
N LEU A 59 -5.12 -3.58 -11.56
CA LEU A 59 -4.14 -2.94 -10.69
C LEU A 59 -2.88 -2.55 -11.46
N PHE A 60 -2.43 -1.31 -11.26
CA PHE A 60 -1.22 -0.75 -11.87
C PHE A 60 -0.33 -0.12 -10.81
N ILE A 61 0.99 -0.37 -10.92
CA ILE A 61 2.00 0.29 -10.08
C ILE A 61 2.53 1.50 -10.86
N HIS A 62 2.20 2.70 -10.42
CA HIS A 62 2.62 3.93 -11.09
C HIS A 62 4.06 4.28 -10.79
N ASN A 63 4.41 4.21 -9.52
CA ASN A 63 5.69 4.69 -9.05
C ASN A 63 6.12 3.92 -7.80
N VAL A 64 7.42 3.73 -7.66
CA VAL A 64 8.07 3.34 -6.41
C VAL A 64 9.08 4.44 -6.10
N ARG A 65 9.07 4.98 -4.89
CA ARG A 65 10.04 5.99 -4.47
C ARG A 65 10.61 5.66 -3.09
N PRO A 66 11.89 5.94 -2.84
CA PRO A 66 12.45 5.78 -1.52
C PRO A 66 11.91 6.90 -0.62
N LYS A 67 11.65 6.56 0.64
CA LYS A 67 11.25 7.48 1.68
C LYS A 67 11.97 7.06 2.95
N ASN A 68 12.69 7.99 3.58
CA ASN A 68 13.25 7.72 4.89
C ASN A 68 12.10 7.54 5.88
N SER A 69 12.21 6.52 6.74
CA SER A 69 11.25 6.31 7.82
C SER A 69 11.14 7.56 8.68
N THR A 70 9.97 7.76 9.30
CA THR A 70 9.76 8.88 10.24
C THR A 70 10.73 8.86 11.41
N CYS A 71 11.26 7.69 11.80
CA CYS A 71 12.30 7.57 12.82
C CYS A 71 13.73 7.69 12.27
N GLY A 72 13.93 7.64 10.95
CA GLY A 72 15.25 7.76 10.31
C GLY A 72 16.09 6.48 10.26
N ASP A 73 15.67 5.39 10.91
CA ASP A 73 16.51 4.18 11.08
C ASP A 73 16.53 3.25 9.86
N TYR A 74 15.60 3.44 8.91
CA TYR A 74 15.47 2.59 7.74
C TYR A 74 14.80 3.31 6.57
N VAL A 75 14.96 2.74 5.37
CA VAL A 75 14.33 3.21 4.14
C VAL A 75 13.06 2.40 3.86
N GLU A 76 11.97 3.12 3.62
CA GLU A 76 10.73 2.60 3.07
C GLU A 76 10.67 2.87 1.57
N TYR A 77 10.02 1.96 0.85
CA TYR A 77 9.66 2.13 -0.54
C TYR A 77 8.17 2.41 -0.59
N LEU A 78 7.82 3.62 -1.00
CA LEU A 78 6.45 4.05 -1.19
C LEU A 78 6.02 3.63 -2.60
N CYS A 79 5.01 2.77 -2.69
CA CYS A 79 4.44 2.32 -3.95
C CYS A 79 3.09 2.98 -4.18
N VAL A 80 2.92 3.69 -5.29
CA VAL A 80 1.64 4.28 -5.72
C VAL A 80 0.92 3.31 -6.63
N ILE A 81 -0.31 2.96 -6.28
CA ILE A 81 -1.10 1.92 -6.92
C ILE A 81 -2.43 2.53 -7.36
N GLU A 82 -2.86 2.22 -8.59
CA GLU A 82 -4.18 2.58 -9.10
C GLU A 82 -4.98 1.33 -9.45
N ASN A 83 -6.27 1.36 -9.13
CA ASN A 83 -7.24 0.43 -9.68
C ASN A 83 -8.02 1.11 -10.82
N SER A 84 -7.67 0.77 -12.06
CA SER A 84 -8.21 1.39 -13.27
C SER A 84 -9.72 1.22 -13.46
N ARG A 85 -10.34 0.22 -12.81
CA ARG A 85 -11.80 0.02 -12.87
C ARG A 85 -12.55 0.99 -11.98
N SER A 86 -11.98 1.29 -10.82
CA SER A 86 -12.60 2.16 -9.82
C SER A 86 -12.09 3.60 -9.89
N GLY A 87 -10.94 3.84 -10.54
CA GLY A 87 -10.23 5.12 -10.51
C GLY A 87 -9.57 5.43 -9.15
N VAL A 88 -9.66 4.53 -8.17
CA VAL A 88 -9.10 4.72 -6.84
C VAL A 88 -7.58 4.52 -6.88
N THR A 89 -6.87 5.49 -6.31
CA THR A 89 -5.41 5.47 -6.16
C THR A 89 -5.06 5.49 -4.68
N TRP A 90 -4.05 4.70 -4.31
CA TRP A 90 -3.55 4.62 -2.95
C TRP A 90 -2.05 4.42 -2.93
N GLU A 91 -1.46 4.64 -1.77
CA GLU A 91 -0.05 4.33 -1.53
C GLU A 91 0.12 3.30 -0.41
N ILE A 92 1.15 2.48 -0.55
CA ILE A 92 1.64 1.60 0.50
C ILE A 92 3.09 1.91 0.81
N HIS A 93 3.47 1.69 2.06
CA HIS A 93 4.83 1.85 2.55
C HIS A 93 5.40 0.49 2.92
N ARG A 94 6.55 0.13 2.33
CA ARG A 94 7.17 -1.16 2.57
C ARG A 94 8.68 -1.03 2.69
N ARG A 95 9.25 -1.52 3.79
CA ARG A 95 10.70 -1.74 3.91
C ARG A 95 11.15 -2.96 3.09
N TYR A 96 12.44 -3.04 2.77
CA TYR A 96 13.03 -4.16 2.01
C TYR A 96 12.61 -5.54 2.54
N SER A 97 12.62 -5.73 3.86
CA SER A 97 12.28 -7.02 4.47
C SER A 97 10.83 -7.45 4.22
N LEU A 98 9.90 -6.52 4.01
CA LEU A 98 8.52 -6.88 3.67
C LEU A 98 8.39 -7.35 2.22
N PHE A 99 9.18 -6.79 1.30
CA PHE A 99 9.29 -7.33 -0.06
C PHE A 99 9.92 -8.71 -0.07
N HIS A 100 10.95 -8.91 0.74
CA HIS A 100 11.62 -10.20 0.88
C HIS A 100 10.65 -11.26 1.40
N TYR A 101 9.95 -10.95 2.50
CA TYR A 101 8.93 -11.82 3.08
C TYR A 101 7.82 -12.15 2.06
N PHE A 102 7.36 -11.15 1.30
CA PHE A 102 6.38 -11.38 0.23
C PHE A 102 6.90 -12.35 -0.84
N ARG A 103 8.15 -12.19 -1.28
CA ARG A 103 8.78 -13.11 -2.23
C ARG A 103 8.86 -14.53 -1.67
N GLU A 104 9.34 -14.69 -0.44
CA GLU A 104 9.44 -15.99 0.23
C GLU A 104 8.08 -16.66 0.36
N THR A 105 7.05 -15.90 0.76
CA THR A 105 5.66 -16.40 0.87
C THR A 105 5.14 -16.88 -0.49
N MET A 106 5.46 -16.17 -1.58
CA MET A 106 5.11 -16.61 -2.92
C MET A 106 5.90 -17.86 -3.33
N ASP A 107 7.20 -17.90 -3.09
CA ASP A 107 8.05 -19.04 -3.44
C ASP A 107 7.64 -20.32 -2.69
N GLU A 108 7.30 -20.20 -1.40
CA GLU A 108 6.76 -21.26 -0.55
C GLU A 108 5.41 -21.76 -1.08
N LEU A 109 4.50 -20.84 -1.44
CA LEU A 109 3.21 -21.20 -2.02
C LEU A 109 3.35 -22.08 -3.28
N PHE A 110 4.43 -21.91 -4.04
CA PHE A 110 4.72 -22.68 -5.25
C PHE A 110 5.76 -23.79 -5.05
N GLU A 111 6.17 -24.10 -3.82
CA GLU A 111 7.24 -25.07 -3.54
C GLU A 111 6.93 -26.45 -4.13
N THR A 112 5.70 -26.94 -3.92
CA THR A 112 5.18 -28.18 -4.49
C THR A 112 4.15 -27.89 -5.59
N PRO A 113 4.56 -27.73 -6.86
CA PRO A 113 3.63 -27.47 -7.96
C PRO A 113 2.76 -28.70 -8.22
N HIS A 114 1.44 -28.53 -8.16
CA HIS A 114 0.47 -29.61 -8.31
C HIS A 114 -0.13 -29.73 -9.73
N CYS A 115 0.14 -28.77 -10.63
CA CYS A 115 -0.31 -28.83 -12.02
C CYS A 115 0.59 -28.00 -12.96
N HIS A 116 0.39 -28.13 -14.27
CA HIS A 116 1.20 -27.41 -15.25
C HIS A 116 1.05 -25.87 -15.15
N TYR A 117 -0.14 -25.36 -14.77
CA TYR A 117 -0.37 -23.92 -14.60
C TYR A 117 0.50 -23.31 -13.50
N CYS A 118 0.52 -23.88 -12.29
CA CYS A 118 1.33 -23.35 -11.19
C CYS A 118 2.82 -23.60 -11.40
N LYS A 119 3.20 -24.67 -12.10
CA LYS A 119 4.59 -24.91 -12.54
C LYS A 119 5.08 -23.79 -13.47
N GLU A 120 4.29 -23.44 -14.49
CA GLU A 120 4.64 -22.35 -15.43
C GLU A 120 4.60 -20.97 -14.76
N ALA A 121 3.64 -20.72 -13.87
CA ALA A 121 3.61 -19.48 -13.08
C ALA A 121 4.87 -19.34 -12.23
N ARG A 122 5.25 -20.38 -11.49
CA ARG A 122 6.48 -20.42 -10.67
C ARG A 122 7.73 -20.17 -11.52
N LYS A 123 7.84 -20.83 -12.67
CA LYS A 123 8.97 -20.65 -13.59
C LYS A 123 9.12 -19.17 -13.96
N LYS A 124 8.05 -18.52 -14.40
CA LYS A 124 8.07 -17.09 -14.76
C LYS A 124 8.34 -16.18 -13.58
N MET A 125 7.87 -16.52 -12.38
CA MET A 125 8.16 -15.75 -11.17
C MET A 125 9.65 -15.81 -10.82
N LYS A 126 10.30 -16.97 -10.97
CA LYS A 126 11.74 -17.14 -10.74
C LYS A 126 12.62 -16.40 -11.75
N GLU A 127 12.11 -16.13 -12.94
CA GLU A 127 12.79 -15.33 -13.97
C GLU A 127 12.76 -13.82 -13.66
N LEU A 128 11.94 -13.37 -12.70
CA LEU A 128 11.90 -11.97 -12.30
C LEU A 128 13.14 -11.60 -11.47
N VAL A 129 13.74 -10.45 -11.79
CA VAL A 129 14.83 -9.89 -11.00
C VAL A 129 14.28 -9.38 -9.68
N PHE A 130 14.89 -9.80 -8.58
CA PHE A 130 14.60 -9.29 -7.24
C PHE A 130 15.86 -8.69 -6.63
N PRO A 131 15.77 -7.53 -5.95
CA PRO A 131 16.96 -6.85 -5.47
C PRO A 131 17.74 -7.64 -4.43
N ALA A 132 19.05 -7.69 -4.59
CA ALA A 132 19.93 -8.37 -3.64
C ALA A 132 19.96 -7.67 -2.27
N LYS A 133 20.03 -8.47 -1.20
CA LYS A 133 20.29 -7.97 0.14
C LYS A 133 21.73 -7.48 0.20
N LYS A 134 21.92 -6.23 0.62
CA LYS A 134 23.23 -5.60 0.80
C LYS A 134 23.34 -5.12 2.24
N ILE A 135 24.55 -5.21 2.80
CA ILE A 135 24.84 -4.83 4.19
C ILE A 135 24.88 -3.30 4.33
N PHE A 136 25.32 -2.61 3.26
CA PHE A 136 25.35 -1.15 3.17
C PHE A 136 24.34 -0.68 2.12
N ASN A 137 23.60 0.38 2.44
CA ASN A 137 22.64 1.01 1.54
C ASN A 137 23.20 2.37 1.13
N THR A 138 23.94 2.41 0.02
CA THR A 138 24.26 3.69 -0.63
C THR A 138 23.05 4.19 -1.42
N ASP A 139 23.03 5.47 -1.78
CA ASP A 139 21.94 6.05 -2.55
C ASP A 139 21.77 5.35 -3.91
N GLU A 140 22.86 4.91 -4.55
CA GLU A 140 22.80 4.13 -5.79
C GLU A 140 22.07 2.80 -5.59
N ILE A 141 22.34 2.11 -4.48
CA ILE A 141 21.66 0.84 -4.15
C ILE A 141 20.18 1.08 -3.90
N ILE A 142 19.83 2.19 -3.23
CA ILE A 142 18.43 2.54 -2.95
C ILE A 142 17.68 2.83 -4.25
N LEU A 143 18.27 3.61 -5.16
CA LEU A 143 17.67 3.93 -6.46
C LEU A 143 17.58 2.72 -7.38
N GLN A 144 18.58 1.83 -7.38
CA GLN A 144 18.51 0.57 -8.10
C GLN A 144 17.36 -0.31 -7.60
N ARG A 145 17.22 -0.44 -6.27
CA ARG A 145 16.13 -1.19 -5.65
C ARG A 145 14.76 -0.65 -6.03
N VAL A 146 14.61 0.65 -6.18
CA VAL A 146 13.35 1.28 -6.62
C VAL A 146 12.92 0.74 -7.99
N VAL A 147 13.83 0.74 -8.96
CA VAL A 147 13.58 0.25 -10.32
C VAL A 147 13.25 -1.24 -10.29
N GLU A 148 14.06 -2.03 -9.58
CA GLU A 148 13.90 -3.47 -9.49
C GLU A 148 12.62 -3.88 -8.74
N PHE A 149 12.24 -3.18 -7.66
CA PHE A 149 10.98 -3.44 -6.96
C PHE A 149 9.75 -3.08 -7.79
N HIS A 150 9.79 -1.96 -8.52
CA HIS A 150 8.74 -1.59 -9.45
C HIS A 150 8.53 -2.68 -10.51
N ALA A 151 9.62 -3.08 -11.18
CA ALA A 151 9.59 -4.15 -12.18
C ALA A 151 9.14 -5.50 -11.60
N TYR A 152 9.59 -5.85 -10.40
CA TYR A 152 9.24 -7.10 -9.73
C TYR A 152 7.74 -7.19 -9.41
N ILE A 153 7.17 -6.20 -8.71
CA ILE A 153 5.74 -6.21 -8.35
C ILE A 153 4.88 -6.23 -9.62
N GLN A 154 5.23 -5.41 -10.61
CA GLN A 154 4.48 -5.34 -11.87
C GLN A 154 4.59 -6.63 -12.67
N GLY A 155 5.74 -7.30 -12.65
CA GLY A 155 5.94 -8.62 -13.22
C GLY A 155 5.04 -9.68 -12.57
N ILE A 156 4.99 -9.72 -11.24
CA ILE A 156 4.11 -10.64 -10.50
C ILE A 156 2.63 -10.37 -10.84
N LEU A 157 2.18 -9.10 -10.85
CA LEU A 157 0.82 -8.75 -11.25
C LEU A 157 0.49 -9.24 -12.66
N LYS A 158 1.40 -9.07 -13.62
CA LYS A 158 1.23 -9.54 -14.99
C LYS A 158 1.11 -11.06 -15.09
N ILE A 159 1.90 -11.80 -14.30
CA ILE A 159 1.81 -13.25 -14.24
C ILE A 159 0.46 -13.67 -13.65
N LEU A 160 0.11 -13.15 -12.47
CA LEU A 160 -1.10 -13.55 -11.74
C LEU A 160 -2.41 -13.12 -12.41
N SER A 161 -2.40 -12.04 -13.19
CA SER A 161 -3.57 -11.56 -13.94
C SER A 161 -3.80 -12.28 -15.27
N ASN A 162 -2.86 -13.14 -15.70
CA ASN A 162 -2.98 -13.88 -16.95
C ASN A 162 -4.12 -14.92 -16.88
N SER A 163 -4.99 -14.91 -17.89
CA SER A 163 -6.14 -15.82 -17.98
C SER A 163 -5.76 -17.29 -18.03
N PHE A 164 -4.56 -17.62 -18.53
CA PHE A 164 -4.05 -18.98 -18.62
C PHE A 164 -4.04 -19.69 -17.26
N TYR A 165 -3.68 -19.00 -16.17
CA TYR A 165 -3.54 -19.62 -14.85
C TYR A 165 -4.84 -19.69 -14.03
N ARG A 166 -5.98 -19.20 -14.54
CA ARG A 166 -7.24 -19.09 -13.79
C ARG A 166 -7.78 -20.44 -13.29
N HIS A 167 -7.47 -21.52 -14.01
CA HIS A 167 -7.93 -22.87 -13.71
C HIS A 167 -7.23 -23.50 -12.50
N CYS A 168 -6.13 -22.91 -12.02
CA CYS A 168 -5.41 -23.38 -10.85
C CYS A 168 -5.82 -22.57 -9.62
N LYS A 169 -6.52 -23.19 -8.65
CA LYS A 169 -6.95 -22.52 -7.40
C LYS A 169 -5.79 -21.94 -6.59
N LEU A 170 -4.62 -22.59 -6.61
CA LEU A 170 -3.43 -22.09 -5.93
C LEU A 170 -2.98 -20.74 -6.52
N VAL A 171 -3.06 -20.58 -7.84
CA VAL A 171 -2.77 -19.30 -8.50
C VAL A 171 -3.92 -18.31 -8.35
N SER A 172 -5.15 -18.70 -8.72
CA SER A 172 -6.29 -17.78 -8.84
C SER A 172 -6.90 -17.36 -7.50
N VAL A 173 -6.65 -18.11 -6.43
CA VAL A 173 -7.15 -17.78 -5.09
C VAL A 173 -6.00 -17.46 -4.15
N GLN A 174 -5.12 -18.44 -3.88
CA GLN A 174 -4.12 -18.28 -2.81
C GLN A 174 -3.08 -17.21 -3.16
N ALA A 175 -2.48 -17.26 -4.35
CA ALA A 175 -1.49 -16.25 -4.76
C ALA A 175 -2.14 -14.86 -4.91
N HIS A 176 -3.40 -14.81 -5.34
CA HIS A 176 -4.16 -13.55 -5.38
C HIS A 176 -4.37 -12.96 -3.99
N ILE A 177 -4.68 -13.77 -2.97
CA ILE A 177 -4.80 -13.32 -1.58
C ILE A 177 -3.47 -12.73 -1.08
N VAL A 178 -2.36 -13.43 -1.30
CA VAL A 178 -1.02 -12.97 -0.90
C VAL A 178 -0.69 -11.64 -1.58
N MET A 179 -0.95 -11.53 -2.89
CA MET A 179 -0.74 -10.30 -3.66
C MET A 179 -1.60 -9.15 -3.16
N LYS A 180 -2.90 -9.35 -2.99
CA LYS A 180 -3.82 -8.32 -2.49
C LYS A 180 -3.41 -7.84 -1.11
N ARG A 181 -3.09 -8.77 -0.20
CA ARG A 181 -2.64 -8.43 1.15
C ARG A 181 -1.39 -7.56 1.11
N PHE A 182 -0.40 -7.93 0.30
CA PHE A 182 0.80 -7.11 0.13
C PHE A 182 0.50 -5.72 -0.43
N LEU A 183 -0.44 -5.58 -1.37
CA LEU A 183 -0.81 -4.31 -1.99
C LEU A 183 -1.75 -3.42 -1.16
N THR A 184 -2.31 -3.92 -0.05
CA THR A 184 -3.35 -3.21 0.72
C THR A 184 -3.11 -3.13 2.22
N SER A 185 -2.15 -3.87 2.77
CA SER A 185 -1.78 -3.71 4.18
C SER A 185 -1.23 -2.29 4.42
N ASP A 186 -1.56 -1.64 5.54
CA ASP A 186 -1.07 -0.29 5.86
C ASP A 186 -1.28 0.77 4.75
N MET A 187 -2.35 0.59 3.98
CA MET A 187 -2.66 1.44 2.84
C MET A 187 -3.12 2.83 3.28
N ARG A 188 -2.63 3.86 2.59
CA ARG A 188 -3.11 5.25 2.72
C ARG A 188 -3.79 5.67 1.42
N ARG A 189 -5.04 6.16 1.53
CA ARG A 189 -5.81 6.63 0.38
C ARG A 189 -5.38 8.03 -0.02
N HIS A 190 -5.43 8.30 -1.32
CA HIS A 190 -5.42 9.65 -1.84
C HIS A 190 -6.87 10.06 -2.11
N ASP A 191 -7.45 10.85 -1.21
CA ASP A 191 -8.70 11.53 -1.52
C ASP A 191 -8.37 12.62 -2.54
N VAL A 192 -8.86 12.48 -3.78
CA VAL A 192 -8.59 13.41 -4.90
C VAL A 192 -9.21 14.81 -4.66
N LEU A 193 -9.79 15.06 -3.48
CA LEU A 193 -10.41 16.32 -3.08
C LEU A 193 -9.75 16.84 -1.80
N GLY A 194 -8.50 17.29 -1.90
CA GLY A 194 -7.74 17.83 -0.77
C GLY A 194 -6.62 18.76 -1.20
N SER A 195 -6.96 20.02 -1.47
CA SER A 195 -6.02 21.13 -1.62
C SER A 195 -5.18 21.31 -0.36
N LYS A 196 -3.83 21.32 -0.49
CA LYS A 196 -2.89 22.30 0.12
C LYS A 196 -1.39 21.98 0.00
N GLU A 197 -0.99 20.80 -0.45
CA GLU A 197 0.44 20.51 -0.66
C GLU A 197 0.74 20.25 -2.13
N GLN A 198 1.72 20.99 -2.66
CA GLN A 198 2.23 20.92 -4.04
C GLN A 198 2.95 19.60 -4.33
N THR A 199 2.28 18.47 -4.10
CA THR A 199 2.72 17.20 -4.68
C THR A 199 2.14 17.11 -6.08
N ILE A 200 3.01 17.27 -7.07
CA ILE A 200 2.74 17.01 -8.48
C ILE A 200 2.41 15.52 -8.60
N TYR A 201 1.14 15.16 -8.43
CA TYR A 201 0.65 13.82 -8.76
C TYR A 201 0.14 13.87 -10.18
N SER A 202 0.71 12.99 -11.01
CA SER A 202 0.33 12.81 -12.40
C SER A 202 -1.14 12.40 -12.47
N VAL A 203 -1.92 13.25 -13.14
CA VAL A 203 -3.29 12.99 -13.61
C VAL A 203 -3.47 11.51 -14.00
N PRO A 204 -4.52 10.81 -13.51
CA PRO A 204 -4.81 9.42 -13.87
C PRO A 204 -4.72 9.21 -15.39
N LEU A 205 -4.15 8.08 -15.83
CA LEU A 205 -3.80 7.84 -17.23
C LEU A 205 -4.98 8.07 -18.19
N LEU A 206 -6.22 7.79 -17.77
CA LEU A 206 -7.43 8.08 -18.55
C LEU A 206 -7.65 9.58 -18.78
N LEU A 207 -7.45 10.41 -17.76
CA LEU A 207 -7.53 11.87 -17.88
C LEU A 207 -6.33 12.42 -18.65
N ARG A 208 -5.14 11.85 -18.50
CA ARG A 208 -3.95 12.25 -19.29
C ARG A 208 -4.11 11.89 -20.77
N GLU A 209 -4.65 10.72 -21.08
CA GLU A 209 -4.97 10.32 -22.46
C GLU A 209 -6.08 11.20 -23.06
N LEU A 210 -7.08 11.60 -22.28
CA LEU A 210 -8.10 12.56 -22.71
C LEU A 210 -7.48 13.94 -22.97
N GLN A 211 -6.65 14.44 -22.06
CA GLN A 211 -5.94 15.71 -22.23
C GLN A 211 -5.03 15.68 -23.47
N LEU A 212 -4.27 14.61 -23.68
CA LEU A 212 -3.40 14.47 -24.86
C LEU A 212 -4.21 14.35 -26.17
N LYS A 213 -5.36 13.68 -26.16
CA LYS A 213 -6.27 13.58 -27.31
C LYS A 213 -6.96 14.92 -27.63
N ASP A 214 -7.30 15.70 -26.60
CA ASP A 214 -7.86 17.05 -26.78
C ASP A 214 -6.80 18.03 -27.30
N HIS A 215 -5.55 17.93 -26.85
CA HIS A 215 -4.46 18.77 -27.36
C HIS A 215 -4.07 18.46 -28.80
N ALA A 216 -4.13 17.19 -29.24
CA ALA A 216 -3.84 16.80 -30.61
C ALA A 216 -4.97 17.16 -31.61
N LYS A 217 -6.18 17.49 -31.12
CA LYS A 217 -7.36 17.83 -31.92
C LYS A 217 -7.87 19.25 -31.72
N ARG A 218 -7.07 20.18 -31.15
CA ARG A 218 -7.42 21.61 -31.17
C ARG A 218 -7.28 22.17 -32.59
N SER A 219 -8.31 21.95 -33.38
CA SER A 219 -8.69 22.85 -34.46
C SER A 219 -9.01 24.23 -33.86
N PRO A 220 -8.82 25.35 -34.57
CA PRO A 220 -8.86 26.70 -33.99
C PRO A 220 -10.27 27.21 -33.58
N LYS A 221 -11.27 26.34 -33.42
CA LYS A 221 -12.69 26.75 -33.38
C LYS A 221 -13.53 26.25 -32.19
N LEU A 222 -12.94 25.61 -31.18
CA LEU A 222 -13.69 25.21 -29.99
C LEU A 222 -12.94 25.64 -28.72
N THR A 223 -13.09 26.91 -28.37
CA THR A 223 -12.91 27.38 -26.99
C THR A 223 -14.12 26.91 -26.19
N LEU A 224 -13.93 25.88 -25.37
CA LEU A 224 -14.87 25.61 -24.29
C LEU A 224 -14.82 26.80 -23.35
N GLU A 225 -15.87 27.61 -23.37
CA GLU A 225 -16.02 28.70 -22.41
C GLU A 225 -16.28 28.12 -21.01
N PRO A 226 -15.67 28.69 -19.96
CA PRO A 226 -15.93 28.27 -18.59
C PRO A 226 -17.41 28.51 -18.27
N ILE A 227 -18.07 27.49 -17.70
CA ILE A 227 -19.44 27.62 -17.20
C ILE A 227 -19.39 28.58 -16.01
N VAL A 228 -19.88 29.80 -16.23
CA VAL A 228 -20.10 30.77 -15.15
C VAL A 228 -21.40 30.36 -14.45
N GLU A 229 -21.29 29.84 -13.23
CA GLU A 229 -22.44 29.59 -12.37
C GLU A 229 -23.18 30.90 -12.13
N GLN A 230 -24.40 31.02 -12.66
CA GLN A 230 -25.26 32.15 -12.35
C GLN A 230 -25.78 32.00 -10.91
N PRO A 231 -25.67 33.03 -10.05
CA PRO A 231 -26.19 32.96 -8.71
C PRO A 231 -27.73 32.81 -8.76
N ALA A 232 -28.25 31.93 -7.89
CA ALA A 232 -29.66 31.62 -7.82
C ALA A 232 -30.49 32.90 -7.59
N PHE A 233 -31.45 33.17 -8.47
CA PHE A 233 -32.44 34.22 -8.29
C PHE A 233 -33.20 34.00 -6.99
N SER A 234 -33.01 34.91 -6.04
CA SER A 234 -33.83 35.01 -4.84
C SER A 234 -35.27 35.35 -5.25
N LEU A 235 -36.19 34.41 -5.06
CA LEU A 235 -37.63 34.69 -5.11
C LEU A 235 -37.99 35.52 -3.88
N THR A 236 -37.98 36.84 -4.06
CA THR A 236 -38.64 37.78 -3.13
C THR A 236 -40.14 37.50 -3.12
N LYS A 237 -40.68 37.33 -1.90
CA LYS A 237 -42.10 37.21 -1.60
C LYS A 237 -42.90 38.36 -2.24
N ALA A 238 -44.01 38.04 -2.89
CA ALA A 238 -45.06 38.99 -3.17
C ALA A 238 -46.06 38.98 -2.01
N CYS A 239 -46.34 40.17 -1.46
CA CYS A 239 -47.53 40.47 -0.66
C CYS A 239 -48.77 40.54 -1.55
#